data_AF-A0AAD2ZLX9-F1
#
_entry.id   AF-A0AAD2ZLX9-F1
#
_cell.length_a   1.000
_cell.length_b   1.000
_cell.length_c   1.000
_cell.angle_alpha   90.00
_cell.angle_beta   90.00
_cell.angle_gamma   90.00
#
_symmetry.space_group_name_H-M   'P 1'
#
loop_
_entity.id
_entity.type
_entity.pdbx_description
1 polymer ?
#
loop_
_entity_poly.entity_id
_entity_poly.type
_entity_poly.pdbx_seq_one_letter_code
_entity_poly.pdbx_strand_id
1 'polypeptide(L)'
;MNKLLIPAFCIASLSGCAVTEYNYVPDSQKISEPKIGQVNHITVGQPLVREGNISKIDGIKVLNPVQIDLAYKIIPGVFKKVGSSDKGDFYMPDQIVDSGSVVVEVLGQPWNSLLIKKGSGPNEICIVTDVNVAVCSDKAQVEQVKLNNSDGNSFEQALIFNGINDKIVDVSYQKIGSNIENQGFGDNIQYNLKHSDIISYRNVKLKVIDSSENSLTYTVISNFSDN
;
A
#
# COMPACT_ATOMS: atom_id res chain seq x y z
N MET A 1 -51.74 -40.00 -36.14
CA MET A 1 -50.30 -39.87 -36.45
C MET A 1 -50.08 -38.43 -36.92
N ASN A 2 -49.32 -37.53 -36.30
CA ASN A 2 -48.32 -37.59 -35.23
C ASN A 2 -48.38 -36.28 -34.44
N LYS A 3 -48.36 -36.34 -33.10
CA LYS A 3 -48.10 -35.16 -32.26
C LYS A 3 -46.58 -35.01 -32.16
N LEU A 4 -46.04 -33.97 -32.79
CA LEU A 4 -44.62 -33.64 -32.75
C LEU A 4 -44.33 -33.00 -31.38
N LEU A 5 -43.77 -33.78 -30.46
CA LEU A 5 -43.23 -33.27 -29.20
C LEU A 5 -41.87 -32.64 -29.49
N ILE A 6 -41.80 -31.30 -29.45
CA ILE A 6 -40.54 -30.56 -29.51
C ILE A 6 -39.93 -30.58 -28.10
N PRO A 7 -38.74 -31.20 -27.90
CA PRO A 7 -38.08 -31.14 -26.60
C PRO A 7 -37.52 -29.73 -26.40
N ALA A 8 -37.97 -29.06 -25.34
CA ALA A 8 -37.37 -27.81 -24.88
C ALA A 8 -35.96 -28.10 -24.35
N PHE A 9 -34.95 -27.81 -25.18
CA PHE A 9 -33.55 -27.86 -24.81
C PHE A 9 -33.27 -26.69 -23.85
N CYS A 10 -33.31 -26.95 -22.55
CA CYS A 10 -32.84 -26.01 -21.53
C CYS A 10 -31.35 -25.77 -21.76
N ILE A 11 -31.02 -24.63 -22.37
CA ILE A 11 -29.66 -24.11 -22.45
C ILE A 11 -29.26 -23.74 -21.03
N ALA A 12 -28.55 -24.65 -20.36
CA ALA A 12 -27.86 -24.35 -19.11
C ALA A 12 -26.77 -23.33 -19.42
N SER A 13 -27.06 -22.06 -19.17
CA SER A 13 -26.06 -20.99 -19.19
C SER A 13 -24.98 -21.35 -18.18
N LEU A 14 -23.80 -21.73 -18.69
CA LEU A 14 -22.60 -21.96 -17.90
C LEU A 14 -22.29 -20.67 -17.12
N SER A 15 -22.67 -20.62 -15.86
CA SER A 15 -22.13 -19.67 -14.90
C SER A 15 -20.63 -19.96 -14.80
N GLY A 16 -19.81 -19.19 -15.51
CA GLY A 16 -18.36 -19.37 -15.49
C GLY A 16 -17.82 -19.17 -14.09
N CYS A 17 -17.07 -20.16 -13.59
CA CYS A 17 -16.39 -20.07 -12.30
C CYS A 17 -15.51 -18.82 -12.24
N ALA A 18 -15.58 -18.07 -11.15
CA ALA A 18 -14.75 -16.90 -10.88
C ALA A 18 -13.57 -17.30 -9.99
N VAL A 19 -12.67 -18.14 -10.51
CA VAL A 19 -11.50 -18.61 -9.75
C VAL A 19 -10.63 -17.41 -9.34
N THR A 20 -10.32 -17.31 -8.04
CA THR A 20 -9.45 -16.25 -7.54
C THR A 20 -8.02 -16.48 -8.03
N GLU A 21 -7.45 -15.49 -8.69
CA GLU A 21 -6.03 -15.50 -9.07
C GLU A 21 -5.21 -14.65 -8.10
N TYR A 22 -4.09 -15.20 -7.65
CA TYR A 22 -3.12 -14.56 -6.74
C TYR A 22 -1.87 -14.14 -7.52
N ASN A 23 -2.06 -13.32 -8.55
CA ASN A 23 -1.05 -12.97 -9.54
C ASN A 23 -0.67 -11.47 -9.56
N TYR A 24 -1.13 -10.70 -8.56
CA TYR A 24 -0.82 -9.27 -8.51
C TYR A 24 0.67 -9.05 -8.20
N VAL A 25 1.32 -8.23 -9.03
CA VAL A 25 2.69 -7.78 -8.81
C VAL A 25 2.63 -6.30 -8.42
N PRO A 26 3.02 -5.96 -7.18
CA PRO A 26 3.04 -4.57 -6.72
C PRO A 26 3.97 -3.70 -7.55
N ASP A 27 3.54 -2.46 -7.81
CA ASP A 27 4.41 -1.46 -8.45
C ASP A 27 5.48 -1.02 -7.45
N SER A 28 6.73 -1.02 -7.88
CA SER A 28 7.90 -0.76 -7.03
C SER A 28 8.74 0.35 -7.63
N GLN A 29 8.93 1.41 -6.86
CA GLN A 29 9.71 2.56 -7.26
C GLN A 29 10.88 2.78 -6.31
N LYS A 30 12.03 3.14 -6.89
CA LYS A 30 13.17 3.64 -6.12
C LYS A 30 12.96 5.10 -5.80
N ILE A 31 13.12 5.46 -4.53
CA ILE A 31 13.15 6.84 -4.07
C ILE A 31 14.58 7.14 -3.63
N SER A 32 15.10 8.27 -4.06
CA SER A 32 16.38 8.83 -3.61
C SER A 32 16.25 10.35 -3.69
N GLU A 33 16.03 10.99 -2.54
CA GLU A 33 15.72 12.41 -2.45
C GLU A 33 16.46 13.03 -1.25
N PRO A 34 16.92 14.29 -1.35
CA PRO A 34 17.00 15.11 -2.56
C PRO A 34 18.07 14.58 -3.55
N LYS A 35 18.12 15.16 -4.76
CA LYS A 35 19.17 14.81 -5.73
C LYS A 35 20.54 15.30 -5.26
N ILE A 36 21.59 14.55 -5.59
CA ILE A 36 22.98 14.98 -5.38
C ILE A 36 23.22 16.34 -6.06
N GLY A 37 23.92 17.23 -5.37
CA GLY A 37 24.23 18.60 -5.81
C GLY A 37 23.09 19.60 -5.62
N GLN A 38 21.90 19.16 -5.23
CA GLN A 38 20.77 20.06 -4.98
C GLN A 38 20.94 20.79 -3.65
N VAL A 39 20.65 22.09 -3.65
CA VAL A 39 20.49 22.91 -2.45
C VAL A 39 19.04 22.79 -1.97
N ASN A 40 18.87 22.41 -0.70
CA ASN A 40 17.56 22.17 -0.10
C ASN A 40 17.42 22.97 1.19
N HIS A 41 16.21 23.43 1.44
CA HIS A 41 15.83 24.09 2.69
C HIS A 41 14.76 23.25 3.38
N ILE A 42 14.97 22.93 4.65
CA ILE A 42 14.05 22.10 5.43
C ILE A 42 13.82 22.68 6.83
N THR A 43 12.76 22.20 7.48
CA THR A 43 12.42 22.49 8.88
C THR A 43 12.44 21.22 9.74
N VAL A 44 12.38 21.39 11.07
CA VAL A 44 12.33 20.28 12.04
C VAL A 44 11.28 19.22 11.66
N GLY A 45 11.65 17.96 11.78
CA GLY A 45 10.83 16.79 11.47
C GLY A 45 10.87 16.36 10.01
N GLN A 46 11.47 17.15 9.11
CA GLN A 46 11.62 16.79 7.70
C GLN A 46 12.88 15.95 7.45
N PRO A 47 12.86 15.06 6.45
CA PRO A 47 14.05 14.32 6.05
C PRO A 47 15.08 15.23 5.38
N LEU A 48 16.33 15.11 5.82
CA LEU A 48 17.53 15.61 5.15
C LEU A 48 17.84 14.81 3.88
N VAL A 49 17.72 13.49 3.99
CA VAL A 49 17.78 12.57 2.85
C VAL A 49 16.87 11.40 3.16
N ARG A 50 16.28 10.85 2.11
CA ARG A 50 15.56 9.57 2.16
C ARG A 50 15.89 8.75 0.94
N GLU A 51 16.00 7.45 1.15
CA GLU A 51 16.21 6.48 0.09
C GLU A 51 15.44 5.19 0.39
N GLY A 52 14.93 4.54 -0.64
CA GLY A 52 14.19 3.30 -0.44
C GLY A 52 13.71 2.66 -1.73
N ASN A 53 13.26 1.41 -1.60
CA ASN A 53 12.39 0.77 -2.58
C ASN A 53 10.99 0.79 -1.98
N ILE A 54 10.13 1.67 -2.47
CA ILE A 54 8.74 1.73 -2.01
C ILE A 54 7.91 0.92 -2.97
N SER A 55 7.25 -0.10 -2.42
CA SER A 55 6.25 -0.87 -3.14
C SER A 55 4.85 -0.39 -2.74
N LYS A 56 3.98 -0.21 -3.73
CA LYS A 56 2.57 0.16 -3.53
C LYS A 56 1.66 -0.90 -4.13
N ILE A 57 0.59 -1.23 -3.41
CA ILE A 57 -0.45 -2.14 -3.86
C ILE A 57 -1.70 -1.34 -4.22
N ASP A 58 -2.33 -1.68 -5.34
CA ASP A 58 -3.69 -1.24 -5.63
C ASP A 58 -4.66 -1.89 -4.66
N GLY A 59 -5.65 -1.15 -4.20
CA GLY A 59 -6.69 -1.68 -3.34
C GLY A 59 -8.01 -0.98 -3.55
N ILE A 60 -9.01 -1.44 -2.81
CA ILE A 60 -10.30 -0.78 -2.72
C ILE A 60 -10.62 -0.45 -1.27
N LYS A 61 -11.38 0.62 -1.07
CA LYS A 61 -12.02 0.95 0.19
C LYS A 61 -13.52 0.85 0.03
N VAL A 62 -14.14 -0.02 0.82
CA VAL A 62 -15.60 -0.15 0.92
C VAL A 62 -16.07 0.82 2.02
N LEU A 63 -16.91 1.79 1.67
CA LEU A 63 -17.31 2.87 2.57
C LEU A 63 -18.52 2.54 3.43
N ASN A 64 -19.40 1.66 2.95
CA ASN A 64 -20.65 1.31 3.62
C ASN A 64 -20.79 -0.21 3.81
N PRO A 65 -21.48 -0.68 4.86
CA PRO A 65 -21.74 -2.10 5.02
C PRO A 65 -22.55 -2.64 3.84
N VAL A 66 -22.16 -3.80 3.30
CA VAL A 66 -22.86 -4.42 2.16
C VAL A 66 -23.40 -5.78 2.60
N GLN A 67 -24.72 -5.89 2.66
CA GLN A 67 -25.41 -7.16 2.86
C GLN A 67 -25.63 -7.83 1.49
N ILE A 68 -25.22 -9.09 1.36
CA ILE A 68 -25.45 -9.93 0.18
C ILE A 68 -26.34 -11.10 0.63
N ASP A 69 -27.64 -10.94 0.38
CA ASP A 69 -28.70 -11.84 0.83
C ASP A 69 -28.59 -12.19 2.32
N LEU A 70 -28.90 -13.42 2.72
CA LEU A 70 -28.70 -13.96 4.09
C LEU A 70 -27.40 -14.77 4.21
N ALA A 71 -26.50 -14.61 3.25
CA ALA A 71 -25.30 -15.43 3.11
C ALA A 71 -24.05 -14.68 3.58
N TYR A 72 -23.94 -13.39 3.29
CA TYR A 72 -22.72 -12.64 3.57
C TYR A 72 -22.96 -11.19 3.94
N LYS A 73 -22.03 -10.66 4.73
CA LYS A 73 -21.94 -9.23 5.05
C LYS A 73 -20.50 -8.74 4.89
N ILE A 74 -20.30 -7.76 4.02
CA ILE A 74 -19.03 -7.04 3.88
C ILE A 74 -19.02 -5.90 4.89
N ILE A 75 -18.03 -5.92 5.78
CA ILE A 75 -17.75 -4.85 6.74
C ILE A 75 -16.86 -3.79 6.06
N PRO A 76 -17.18 -2.49 6.19
CA PRO A 76 -16.40 -1.41 5.61
C PRO A 76 -14.92 -1.46 5.98
N GLY A 77 -14.08 -0.95 5.08
CA GLY A 77 -12.65 -0.87 5.27
C GLY A 77 -11.88 -1.14 3.98
N VAL A 78 -10.58 -1.34 4.13
CA VAL A 78 -9.64 -1.50 3.02
C VAL A 78 -9.43 -2.98 2.68
N PHE A 79 -9.37 -3.26 1.38
CA PHE A 79 -9.02 -4.55 0.82
C PHE A 79 -7.91 -4.37 -0.23
N LYS A 80 -6.82 -5.12 -0.11
CA LYS A 80 -5.71 -5.11 -1.07
C LYS A 80 -6.02 -5.96 -2.30
N LYS A 81 -5.58 -5.54 -3.48
CA LYS A 81 -5.66 -6.34 -4.70
C LYS A 81 -4.70 -7.52 -4.60
N VAL A 82 -5.18 -8.71 -4.92
CA VAL A 82 -4.39 -9.96 -4.91
C VAL A 82 -4.18 -10.54 -6.30
N GLY A 83 -5.00 -10.15 -7.27
CA GLY A 83 -4.79 -10.49 -8.67
C GLY A 83 -5.88 -9.99 -9.60
N SER A 84 -5.79 -10.45 -10.84
CA SER A 84 -6.71 -10.12 -11.92
C SER A 84 -6.89 -11.32 -12.85
N SER A 85 -8.08 -11.44 -13.46
CA SER A 85 -8.37 -12.37 -14.55
C SER A 85 -9.22 -11.71 -15.63
N ASP A 86 -9.71 -12.50 -16.59
CA ASP A 86 -10.70 -12.06 -17.58
C ASP A 86 -12.03 -11.62 -16.93
N LYS A 87 -12.34 -12.12 -15.72
CA LYS A 87 -13.57 -11.78 -14.97
C LYS A 87 -13.48 -10.44 -14.26
N GLY A 88 -12.29 -10.00 -13.87
CA GLY A 88 -12.11 -8.76 -13.12
C GLY A 88 -10.95 -8.83 -12.13
N ASP A 89 -11.00 -7.96 -11.14
CA ASP A 89 -9.96 -7.78 -10.14
C ASP A 89 -10.38 -8.39 -8.80
N PHE A 90 -9.45 -9.12 -8.17
CA PHE A 90 -9.66 -9.81 -6.90
C PHE A 90 -9.02 -9.07 -5.74
N TYR A 91 -9.72 -9.00 -4.61
CA TYR A 91 -9.30 -8.25 -3.42
C TYR A 91 -9.49 -9.06 -2.14
N MET A 92 -8.64 -8.81 -1.15
CA MET A 92 -8.70 -9.44 0.18
C MET A 92 -8.40 -8.45 1.31
N PRO A 93 -8.86 -8.73 2.53
CA PRO A 93 -8.50 -7.96 3.73
C PRO A 93 -6.98 -7.80 3.83
N ASP A 94 -6.52 -6.57 4.06
CA ASP A 94 -5.09 -6.27 4.20
C ASP A 94 -4.57 -6.56 5.62
N GLN A 95 -5.46 -6.95 6.55
CA GLN A 95 -5.14 -7.33 7.94
C GLN A 95 -4.45 -6.23 8.78
N ILE A 96 -4.61 -4.97 8.38
CA ILE A 96 -4.21 -3.77 9.13
C ILE A 96 -5.40 -3.16 9.88
N VAL A 97 -5.16 -2.11 10.67
CA VAL A 97 -6.18 -1.46 11.53
C VAL A 97 -7.43 -1.04 10.75
N ASP A 98 -7.27 -0.51 9.54
CA ASP A 98 -8.38 -0.05 8.69
C ASP A 98 -8.90 -1.13 7.73
N SER A 99 -8.50 -2.40 7.92
CA SER A 99 -8.89 -3.50 7.05
C SER A 99 -10.40 -3.76 7.14
N GLY A 100 -11.02 -3.89 5.97
CA GLY A 100 -12.38 -4.43 5.89
C GLY A 100 -12.38 -5.93 6.19
N SER A 101 -13.57 -6.51 6.31
CA SER A 101 -13.74 -7.95 6.49
C SER A 101 -15.02 -8.45 5.85
N VAL A 102 -15.14 -9.77 5.71
CA VAL A 102 -16.36 -10.43 5.24
C VAL A 102 -16.80 -11.40 6.32
N VAL A 103 -18.05 -11.28 6.73
CA VAL A 103 -18.70 -12.19 7.66
C VAL A 103 -19.54 -13.16 6.83
N VAL A 104 -19.31 -14.46 7.06
CA VAL A 104 -20.16 -15.54 6.54
C VAL A 104 -21.36 -15.66 7.48
N GLU A 105 -22.57 -15.50 6.95
CA GLU A 105 -23.82 -15.62 7.69
C GLU A 105 -24.48 -16.99 7.47
N VAL A 106 -25.74 -17.16 7.89
CA VAL A 106 -26.43 -18.45 8.07
C VAL A 106 -26.44 -19.32 6.82
N LEU A 107 -26.55 -18.73 5.63
CA LEU A 107 -26.59 -19.45 4.35
C LEU A 107 -25.27 -19.38 3.57
N GLY A 108 -24.23 -18.78 4.15
CA GLY A 108 -22.97 -18.55 3.49
C GLY A 108 -22.07 -19.78 3.48
N GLN A 109 -21.41 -20.02 2.35
CA GLN A 109 -20.27 -20.92 2.25
C GLN A 109 -18.98 -20.18 2.57
N PRO A 110 -17.88 -20.89 2.92
CA PRO A 110 -16.54 -20.30 2.95
C PRO A 110 -16.21 -19.50 1.67
N TRP A 111 -15.39 -18.46 1.82
CA TRP A 111 -15.08 -17.50 0.77
C TRP A 111 -13.57 -17.28 0.63
N ASN A 112 -13.17 -16.92 -0.59
CA ASN A 112 -11.78 -16.69 -0.98
C ASN A 112 -11.44 -15.21 -1.11
N SER A 113 -12.24 -14.47 -1.90
CA SER A 113 -11.93 -13.08 -2.25
C SER A 113 -13.18 -12.25 -2.54
N LEU A 114 -12.99 -10.94 -2.56
CA LEU A 114 -13.90 -10.01 -3.23
C LEU A 114 -13.52 -9.91 -4.70
N LEU A 115 -14.51 -9.69 -5.57
CA LEU A 115 -14.34 -9.50 -7.01
C LEU A 115 -15.06 -8.22 -7.45
N ILE A 116 -14.33 -7.35 -8.14
CA ILE A 116 -14.90 -6.27 -8.95
C ILE A 116 -14.85 -6.74 -10.41
N LYS A 117 -16.02 -7.03 -10.99
CA LYS A 117 -16.08 -7.58 -12.35
C LYS A 117 -15.68 -6.53 -13.38
N LYS A 118 -15.06 -7.00 -14.47
CA LYS A 118 -14.75 -6.13 -15.60
C LYS A 118 -16.05 -5.65 -16.27
N GLY A 119 -16.23 -4.33 -16.35
CA GLY A 119 -17.40 -3.71 -16.97
C GLY A 119 -18.67 -3.71 -16.10
N SER A 120 -18.59 -4.06 -14.82
CA SER A 120 -19.71 -3.89 -13.89
C SER A 120 -19.92 -2.43 -13.51
N GLY A 121 -21.10 -2.12 -12.94
CA GLY A 121 -21.37 -0.80 -12.38
C GLY A 121 -20.41 -0.47 -11.23
N PRO A 122 -20.19 0.82 -10.91
CA PRO A 122 -19.26 1.26 -9.87
C PRO A 122 -19.62 0.78 -8.46
N ASN A 123 -20.87 0.33 -8.27
CA ASN A 123 -21.39 -0.12 -6.99
C ASN A 123 -21.54 -1.66 -6.90
N GLU A 124 -21.15 -2.39 -7.95
CA GLU A 124 -21.20 -3.86 -7.94
C GLU A 124 -19.94 -4.42 -7.28
N ILE A 125 -20.14 -5.24 -6.26
CA ILE A 125 -19.09 -6.04 -5.63
C ILE A 125 -19.60 -7.46 -5.46
N CYS A 126 -18.71 -8.43 -5.66
CA CYS A 126 -19.03 -9.85 -5.51
C CYS A 126 -18.13 -10.49 -4.45
N ILE A 127 -18.65 -11.50 -3.77
CA ILE A 127 -17.88 -12.46 -2.99
C ILE A 127 -17.67 -13.70 -3.84
N VAL A 128 -16.43 -14.15 -3.94
CA VAL A 128 -16.07 -15.43 -4.56
C VAL A 128 -15.99 -16.49 -3.47
N THR A 129 -16.81 -17.53 -3.57
CA THR A 129 -16.80 -18.65 -2.63
C THR A 129 -15.65 -19.62 -2.88
N ASP A 130 -15.41 -20.55 -1.96
CA ASP A 130 -14.40 -21.62 -2.11
C ASP A 130 -14.67 -22.56 -3.28
N VAL A 131 -15.92 -22.63 -3.73
CA VAL A 131 -16.33 -23.39 -4.92
C VAL A 131 -16.37 -22.51 -6.19
N ASN A 132 -15.72 -21.35 -6.16
CA ASN A 132 -15.55 -20.40 -7.27
C ASN A 132 -16.86 -19.81 -7.82
N VAL A 133 -17.89 -19.73 -6.98
CA VAL A 133 -19.16 -19.06 -7.33
C VAL A 133 -19.08 -17.60 -6.87
N ALA A 134 -19.46 -16.68 -7.76
CA ALA A 134 -19.55 -15.26 -7.43
C ALA A 134 -20.98 -14.89 -7.01
N VAL A 135 -21.14 -14.33 -5.81
CA VAL A 135 -22.41 -13.82 -5.28
C VAL A 135 -22.29 -12.30 -5.11
N CYS A 136 -23.16 -11.53 -5.73
CA CYS A 136 -22.94 -10.10 -5.95
C CYS A 136 -24.03 -9.21 -5.34
N SER A 137 -23.67 -7.95 -5.08
CA SER A 137 -24.57 -6.88 -4.67
C SER A 137 -24.16 -5.59 -5.37
N ASP A 138 -25.14 -4.78 -5.75
CA ASP A 138 -25.00 -3.49 -6.44
C ASP A 138 -25.11 -2.28 -5.50
N LYS A 139 -24.99 -2.52 -4.20
CA LYS A 139 -25.18 -1.52 -3.13
C LYS A 139 -23.88 -1.04 -2.48
N ALA A 140 -22.73 -1.41 -3.04
CA ALA A 140 -21.43 -1.03 -2.49
C ALA A 140 -21.04 0.38 -2.91
N GLN A 141 -20.39 1.13 -2.01
CA GLN A 141 -19.68 2.36 -2.33
C GLN A 141 -18.19 2.04 -2.24
N VAL A 142 -17.53 2.01 -3.41
CA VAL A 142 -16.16 1.53 -3.54
C VAL A 142 -15.27 2.65 -4.08
N GLU A 143 -14.17 2.92 -3.38
CA GLU A 143 -13.11 3.83 -3.83
C GLU A 143 -11.84 3.05 -4.16
N GLN A 144 -11.17 3.39 -5.26
CA GLN A 144 -9.85 2.86 -5.57
C GLN A 144 -8.80 3.59 -4.72
N VAL A 145 -7.88 2.85 -4.11
CA VAL A 145 -6.84 3.38 -3.23
C VAL A 145 -5.48 2.78 -3.55
N LYS A 146 -4.40 3.51 -3.23
CA LYS A 146 -3.02 3.00 -3.24
C LYS A 146 -2.58 2.74 -1.81
N LEU A 147 -2.26 1.50 -1.50
CA LEU A 147 -1.81 1.04 -0.19
C LEU A 147 -0.28 0.94 -0.18
N ASN A 148 0.32 1.27 0.95
CA ASN A 148 1.74 0.95 1.16
C ASN A 148 1.87 -0.56 1.27
N ASN A 149 2.76 -1.15 0.49
CA ASN A 149 2.97 -2.58 0.55
C ASN A 149 3.84 -2.90 1.77
N SER A 150 3.21 -3.52 2.78
CA SER A 150 3.90 -4.05 3.95
C SER A 150 4.51 -5.43 3.71
N ASP A 151 4.22 -6.08 2.59
CA ASP A 151 4.72 -7.41 2.21
C ASP A 151 5.85 -7.30 1.16
N GLY A 152 7.00 -7.95 1.35
CA GLY A 152 8.09 -8.02 0.36
C GLY A 152 9.35 -7.19 0.70
N ASN A 153 10.13 -6.78 -0.32
CA ASN A 153 11.40 -6.05 -0.14
C ASN A 153 11.20 -4.51 -0.08
N SER A 154 10.04 -4.06 0.40
CA SER A 154 9.73 -2.64 0.57
C SER A 154 10.48 -2.10 1.80
N PHE A 155 11.27 -1.07 1.61
CA PHE A 155 11.92 -0.36 2.72
C PHE A 155 12.18 1.10 2.36
N GLU A 156 12.20 1.94 3.38
CA GLU A 156 12.63 3.32 3.33
C GLU A 156 13.61 3.57 4.48
N GLN A 157 14.68 4.31 4.22
CA GLN A 157 15.60 4.83 5.23
C GLN A 157 15.72 6.34 5.07
N ALA A 158 15.82 7.05 6.18
CA ALA A 158 15.91 8.50 6.18
C ALA A 158 16.83 9.02 7.28
N LEU A 159 17.50 10.15 7.01
CA LEU A 159 18.02 11.04 8.05
C LEU A 159 17.02 12.16 8.25
N ILE A 160 16.58 12.38 9.47
CA ILE A 160 15.54 13.36 9.81
C ILE A 160 16.17 14.45 10.68
N PHE A 161 15.93 15.70 10.31
CA PHE A 161 16.42 16.85 11.06
C PHE A 161 15.55 17.13 12.27
N ASN A 162 16.14 17.09 13.47
CA ASN A 162 15.43 17.25 14.74
C ASN A 162 15.55 18.68 15.32
N GLY A 163 16.40 19.54 14.75
CA GLY A 163 16.61 20.92 15.20
C GLY A 163 18.07 21.27 15.42
N ILE A 164 18.33 22.52 15.81
CA ILE A 164 19.67 23.02 16.09
C ILE A 164 19.68 23.75 17.43
N ASN A 165 20.67 23.45 18.28
CA ASN A 165 20.92 24.16 19.52
C ASN A 165 22.41 24.50 19.65
N ASP A 166 22.76 25.77 19.84
CA ASP A 166 24.15 26.26 19.91
C ASP A 166 25.09 25.65 18.85
N LYS A 167 24.68 25.70 17.57
CA LYS A 167 25.41 25.13 16.42
C LYS A 167 25.56 23.60 16.44
N ILE A 168 24.88 22.90 17.34
CA ILE A 168 24.75 21.44 17.34
C ILE A 168 23.48 21.08 16.57
N VAL A 169 23.62 20.43 15.42
CA VAL A 169 22.52 19.88 14.62
C VAL A 169 22.18 18.51 15.16
N ASP A 170 20.92 18.30 15.51
CA ASP A 170 20.39 17.00 15.93
C ASP A 170 19.72 16.31 14.72
N VAL A 171 20.09 15.06 14.49
CA VAL A 171 19.61 14.24 13.38
C VAL A 171 19.26 12.85 13.88
N SER A 172 18.11 12.32 13.48
CA SER A 172 17.74 10.92 13.71
C SER A 172 17.84 10.09 12.44
N TYR A 173 18.37 8.87 12.54
CA TYR A 173 18.29 7.90 11.45
C TYR A 173 17.15 6.93 11.67
N GLN A 174 16.26 6.76 10.69
CA GLN A 174 15.17 5.78 10.76
C GLN A 174 15.18 4.86 9.54
N LYS A 175 14.83 3.59 9.74
CA LYS A 175 14.61 2.61 8.67
C LYS A 175 13.33 1.84 8.93
N ILE A 176 12.42 1.88 7.98
CA ILE A 176 11.10 1.25 8.02
C ILE A 176 11.01 0.26 6.86
N GLY A 177 10.40 -0.90 7.09
CA GLY A 177 10.24 -1.90 6.03
C GLY A 177 9.63 -3.20 6.52
N SER A 178 9.14 -3.98 5.56
CA SER A 178 8.38 -5.23 5.71
C SER A 178 9.08 -6.32 6.54
N ASN A 179 10.40 -6.40 6.43
CA ASN A 179 11.22 -7.47 7.04
C ASN A 179 12.30 -6.92 7.98
N ILE A 180 12.04 -5.77 8.61
CA ILE A 180 13.00 -5.18 9.54
C ILE A 180 12.71 -5.72 10.93
N GLU A 181 13.47 -6.76 11.32
CA GLU A 181 13.35 -7.45 12.63
C GLU A 181 13.63 -6.54 13.84
N ASN A 182 14.23 -5.37 13.62
CA ASN A 182 14.42 -4.34 14.64
C ASN A 182 13.95 -3.00 14.06
N GLN A 183 12.69 -2.63 14.32
CA GLN A 183 12.28 -1.22 14.27
C GLN A 183 13.02 -0.49 15.39
N GLY A 184 14.30 -0.20 15.15
CA GLY A 184 15.14 0.51 16.09
C GLY A 184 14.65 1.94 16.17
N PHE A 185 14.28 2.38 17.38
CA PHE A 185 14.27 3.80 17.71
C PHE A 185 15.59 4.39 17.19
N GLY A 186 15.48 5.34 16.27
CA GLY A 186 16.60 5.81 15.49
C GLY A 186 17.78 6.25 16.33
N ASP A 187 19.00 6.01 15.84
CA ASP A 187 20.18 6.64 16.43
C ASP A 187 20.00 8.16 16.33
N ASN A 188 19.96 8.85 17.46
CA ASN A 188 20.05 10.31 17.51
C ASN A 188 21.52 10.70 17.53
N ILE A 189 21.90 11.56 16.58
CA ILE A 189 23.28 11.90 16.29
C ILE A 189 23.39 13.41 16.23
N GLN A 190 24.44 13.92 16.86
CA GLN A 190 24.69 15.34 16.99
C GLN A 190 25.94 15.75 16.22
N TYR A 191 25.82 16.83 15.43
CA TYR A 191 26.91 17.38 14.63
C TYR A 191 27.19 18.82 15.03
N ASN A 192 28.44 19.12 15.37
CA ASN A 192 28.84 20.47 15.78
C ASN A 192 29.36 21.29 14.59
N LEU A 193 28.56 22.26 14.14
CA LEU A 193 28.86 23.14 13.00
C LEU A 193 30.03 24.11 13.25
N LYS A 194 30.51 24.24 14.50
CA LYS A 194 31.73 25.01 14.81
C LYS A 194 32.99 24.29 14.31
N HIS A 195 32.95 22.96 14.17
CA HIS A 195 34.09 22.15 13.73
C HIS A 195 34.04 21.76 12.26
N SER A 196 32.85 21.53 11.71
CA SER A 196 32.65 21.08 10.33
C SER A 196 31.27 21.48 9.86
N ASP A 197 31.16 21.98 8.63
CA ASP A 197 29.88 22.20 7.95
C ASP A 197 29.33 20.92 7.30
N ILE A 198 30.03 19.78 7.46
CA ILE A 198 29.63 18.49 6.91
C ILE A 198 28.88 17.65 7.96
N ILE A 199 27.66 17.25 7.60
CA ILE A 199 26.90 16.19 8.27
C ILE A 199 27.19 14.89 7.53
N SER A 200 27.66 13.87 8.24
CA SER A 200 27.98 12.56 7.66
C SER A 200 27.42 11.41 8.48
N TYR A 201 26.65 10.54 7.83
CA TYR A 201 26.17 9.29 8.42
C TYR A 201 26.15 8.20 7.37
N ARG A 202 26.85 7.08 7.64
CA ARG A 202 27.09 6.03 6.65
C ARG A 202 27.68 6.64 5.36
N ASN A 203 27.05 6.40 4.21
CA ASN A 203 27.48 6.95 2.92
C ASN A 203 26.93 8.36 2.65
N VAL A 204 25.99 8.85 3.46
CA VAL A 204 25.40 10.17 3.29
C VAL A 204 26.41 11.24 3.72
N LYS A 205 26.59 12.24 2.87
CA LYS A 205 27.33 13.47 3.19
C LYS A 205 26.52 14.67 2.73
N LEU A 206 26.33 15.63 3.63
CA LEU A 206 25.61 16.88 3.38
C LEU A 206 26.49 18.04 3.80
N LYS A 207 26.54 19.09 2.98
CA LYS A 207 27.19 20.35 3.33
C LYS A 207 26.16 21.36 3.78
N VAL A 208 26.20 21.77 5.03
CA VAL A 208 25.38 22.85 5.56
C VAL A 208 25.83 24.17 4.96
N ILE A 209 24.88 24.92 4.42
CA ILE A 209 25.07 26.26 3.85
C ILE A 209 24.63 27.31 4.85
N ASP A 210 23.46 27.11 5.46
CA ASP A 210 22.88 28.04 6.42
C ASP A 210 21.99 27.28 7.44
N SER A 211 21.81 27.88 8.61
CA SER A 211 21.18 27.22 9.75
C SER A 211 20.49 28.22 10.68
N SER A 212 19.25 27.93 11.07
CA SER A 212 18.55 28.59 12.18
C SER A 212 18.14 27.55 13.23
N GLU A 213 17.56 27.96 14.36
CA GLU A 213 17.09 27.03 15.41
C GLU A 213 16.19 25.91 14.85
N ASN A 214 15.34 26.24 13.88
CA ASN A 214 14.31 25.34 13.36
C ASN A 214 14.43 25.02 11.86
N SER A 215 15.48 25.50 11.19
CA SER A 215 15.66 25.28 9.74
C SER A 215 17.11 25.01 9.36
N LEU A 216 17.30 24.23 8.31
CA LEU A 216 18.61 23.93 7.76
C LEU A 216 18.58 24.06 6.23
N THR A 217 19.56 24.79 5.69
CA THR A 217 19.82 24.86 4.25
C THR A 217 21.12 24.11 3.96
N TYR A 218 21.10 23.15 3.04
CA TYR A 218 22.25 22.27 2.79
C TYR A 218 22.31 21.80 1.33
N THR A 219 23.49 21.35 0.90
CA THR A 219 23.72 20.66 -0.37
C THR A 219 23.97 19.18 -0.14
N VAL A 220 23.34 18.32 -0.94
CA VAL A 220 23.61 16.88 -0.93
C VAL A 220 24.92 16.58 -1.65
N ILE A 221 25.91 15.97 -0.97
CA ILE A 221 27.18 15.53 -1.58
C ILE A 221 27.07 14.06 -2.01
N SER A 222 26.50 13.20 -1.16
CA SER A 222 26.25 11.78 -1.46
C SER A 222 25.05 11.27 -0.67
N ASN A 223 24.35 10.27 -1.22
CA ASN A 223 23.21 9.59 -0.59
C ASN A 223 23.59 8.19 -0.07
N PHE A 224 22.62 7.41 0.41
CA PHE A 224 22.89 6.11 1.06
C PHE A 224 23.52 5.07 0.13
N SER A 225 23.15 5.05 -1.16
CA SER A 225 23.66 4.06 -2.12
C SER A 225 24.71 4.57 -3.11
N ASP A 226 25.15 5.82 -3.02
CA ASP A 226 26.18 6.34 -3.92
C ASP A 226 27.58 5.84 -3.51
N ASN A 227 28.15 4.95 -4.33
CA ASN A 227 29.59 4.66 -4.42
C ASN A 227 30.01 4.62 -5.88
#